data_AF-A0AAF3J4I4-F1
#
_entry.id   AF-A0AAF3J4I4-F1
#
_cell.length_a   1.000
_cell.length_b   1.000
_cell.length_c   1.000
_cell.angle_alpha   90.00
_cell.angle_beta   90.00
_cell.angle_gamma   90.00
#
_symmetry.space_group_name_H-M   'P 1'
#
loop_
_entity.id
_entity.type
_entity.pdbx_description
1 polymer ?
#
loop_
_entity_poly.entity_id
_entity_poly.type
_entity_poly.pdbx_seq_one_letter_code
_entity_poly.pdbx_strand_id
1 'polypeptide(L)'
;MLRHGLFSRLHRLQALCQLHQPQSSSLRLASAWINPLISHVDPGRAQEVNAEKLFTSPEVQELLTKLTGADLQNKIFRSRRISTPQNRSHYALMTDERWEKTMERMQEEAQHFLQFIPLKEPRVETTETLIVDKEIAGFDKSKFVFTDISFDATDQDRTVVVREVDGSLRTATPEEHDRMNRVYYEKSNRPVVEPAVFSDPYLQDALDRNEHEFLMDWACMYFEVDDPKFISLSKTVYDRIIATKNFDSLYSTRHFGTLVFYLAINNNLPPLLNFFANLGQLSECASLVRLQKSLYPDWRLAIGSYDSDFKILQDYVKQNTRFKQELGDVASTDQSDVYGILKGVISTKLPTLRFNVTMTLDDCFCFLCQAYLHASWALNVNDGHILDELRNFTLFRN
;
A
#
# COMPACT_ATOMS: atom_id res chain seq x y z
N MET A 1 -16.16 -60.67 -11.12
CA MET A 1 -17.30 -59.73 -11.04
C MET A 1 -17.26 -58.78 -9.82
N LEU A 2 -16.08 -58.38 -9.32
CA LEU A 2 -15.97 -57.46 -8.16
C LEU A 2 -15.04 -56.26 -8.39
N ARG A 3 -14.60 -56.01 -9.63
CA ARG A 3 -13.72 -54.87 -9.98
C ARG A 3 -14.43 -53.71 -10.70
N HIS A 4 -15.66 -53.89 -11.16
CA HIS A 4 -16.41 -52.84 -11.87
C HIS A 4 -17.29 -51.94 -10.97
N GLY A 5 -17.50 -52.30 -9.69
CA GLY A 5 -18.33 -51.53 -8.76
C GLY A 5 -17.60 -50.45 -7.95
N LEU A 6 -16.26 -50.52 -7.85
CA LEU A 6 -15.45 -49.57 -7.08
C LEU A 6 -15.07 -48.33 -7.90
N PHE A 7 -14.79 -48.51 -9.20
CA PHE A 7 -14.47 -47.39 -10.10
C PHE A 7 -15.64 -46.45 -10.36
N SER A 8 -16.89 -46.94 -10.34
CA SER A 8 -18.08 -46.09 -10.52
C SER A 8 -18.44 -45.26 -9.28
N ARG A 9 -18.01 -45.69 -8.08
CA ARG A 9 -18.20 -44.93 -6.82
C ARG A 9 -17.13 -43.86 -6.64
N LEU A 10 -15.89 -44.13 -7.03
CA LEU A 10 -14.80 -43.13 -7.03
C LEU A 10 -15.05 -41.99 -8.01
N HIS A 11 -15.56 -42.28 -9.22
CA HIS A 11 -15.96 -41.23 -10.15
C HIS A 11 -17.17 -40.41 -9.68
N ARG A 12 -18.09 -40.99 -8.88
CA ARG A 12 -19.18 -40.22 -8.26
C ARG A 12 -18.71 -39.31 -7.13
N LEU A 13 -17.69 -39.72 -6.36
CA LEU A 13 -17.09 -38.88 -5.32
C LEU A 13 -16.28 -37.73 -5.95
N GLN A 14 -15.51 -37.99 -7.02
CA GLN A 14 -14.84 -36.92 -7.77
C GLN A 14 -15.81 -35.97 -8.48
N ALA A 15 -16.95 -36.47 -8.99
CA ALA A 15 -17.97 -35.62 -9.60
C ALA A 15 -18.77 -34.79 -8.58
N LEU A 16 -18.89 -35.24 -7.32
CA LEU A 16 -19.46 -34.45 -6.23
C LEU A 16 -18.49 -33.35 -5.76
N CYS A 17 -17.18 -33.60 -5.79
CA CYS A 17 -16.16 -32.59 -5.48
C CYS A 17 -15.98 -31.53 -6.59
N GLN A 18 -16.25 -31.87 -7.86
CA GLN A 18 -16.11 -30.91 -8.99
C GLN A 18 -17.34 -30.02 -9.22
N LEU A 19 -18.44 -30.23 -8.48
CA LEU A 19 -19.66 -29.43 -8.59
C LEU A 19 -19.88 -28.43 -7.44
N HIS A 20 -18.95 -28.33 -6.49
CA HIS A 20 -18.99 -27.28 -5.47
C HIS A 20 -18.06 -26.13 -5.87
N GLN A 21 -18.56 -25.28 -6.76
CA GLN A 21 -18.26 -23.86 -6.60
C GLN A 21 -18.80 -23.46 -5.21
N PRO A 22 -18.06 -22.70 -4.38
CA PRO A 22 -18.63 -22.18 -3.15
C PRO A 22 -19.70 -21.16 -3.53
N GLN A 23 -20.94 -21.62 -3.70
CA GLN A 23 -22.13 -20.77 -3.63
C GLN A 23 -22.41 -20.48 -2.16
N SER A 24 -21.53 -19.70 -1.54
CA SER A 24 -21.80 -18.99 -0.30
C SER A 24 -21.48 -17.51 -0.48
N SER A 25 -22.07 -16.93 -1.54
CA SER A 25 -22.25 -15.49 -1.64
C SER A 25 -23.31 -15.04 -0.62
N SER A 26 -22.98 -15.13 0.68
CA SER A 26 -23.57 -14.18 1.62
C SER A 26 -23.04 -12.82 1.20
N LEU A 27 -23.80 -12.11 0.38
CA LEU A 27 -23.46 -10.76 -0.09
C LEU A 27 -23.18 -9.90 1.13
N ARG A 28 -21.91 -9.67 1.45
CA ARG A 28 -21.55 -8.60 2.37
C ARG A 28 -21.98 -7.32 1.67
N LEU A 29 -22.99 -6.65 2.24
CA LEU A 29 -23.51 -5.38 1.72
C LEU A 29 -22.43 -4.27 1.71
N ALA A 30 -21.33 -4.45 2.46
CA ALA A 30 -20.16 -3.58 2.45
C ALA A 30 -18.86 -4.40 2.58
N SER A 31 -17.82 -3.99 1.83
CA SER A 31 -16.45 -4.51 1.94
C SER A 31 -15.93 -4.36 3.38
N ALA A 32 -15.16 -5.35 3.85
CA ALA A 32 -14.53 -5.25 5.17
C ALA A 32 -13.59 -4.04 5.26
N TRP A 33 -13.01 -3.59 4.15
CA TRP A 33 -12.06 -2.49 4.09
C TRP A 33 -12.68 -1.10 4.25
N ILE A 34 -14.01 -1.00 4.24
CA ILE A 34 -14.73 0.23 4.53
C ILE A 34 -14.87 0.39 6.04
N ASN A 35 -14.25 1.43 6.59
CA ASN A 35 -14.35 1.77 8.01
C ASN A 35 -15.40 2.87 8.21
N PRO A 36 -16.60 2.56 8.75
CA PRO A 36 -17.67 3.55 8.91
C PRO A 36 -17.34 4.67 9.91
N LEU A 37 -16.34 4.50 10.78
CA LEU A 37 -15.92 5.52 11.74
C LEU A 37 -15.05 6.61 11.08
N ILE A 38 -14.34 6.23 10.02
CA ILE A 38 -13.44 7.10 9.25
C ILE A 38 -14.13 7.58 7.96
N SER A 39 -15.09 6.79 7.45
CA SER A 39 -15.70 7.09 6.17
C SER A 39 -16.58 8.32 6.25
N HIS A 40 -16.19 9.34 5.50
CA HIS A 40 -17.02 10.52 5.26
C HIS A 40 -18.01 10.30 4.10
N VAL A 41 -18.42 9.04 3.92
CA VAL A 41 -19.36 8.59 2.89
C VAL A 41 -20.76 8.68 3.49
N ASP A 42 -21.69 9.33 2.78
CA ASP A 42 -23.09 9.38 3.20
C ASP A 42 -23.63 7.93 3.35
N PRO A 43 -24.26 7.56 4.48
CA PRO A 43 -24.68 6.18 4.76
C PRO A 43 -25.73 5.63 3.75
N GLY A 44 -26.37 6.49 2.96
CA GLY A 44 -27.29 6.11 1.88
C GLY A 44 -26.60 5.74 0.55
N ARG A 45 -25.27 5.82 0.48
CA ARG A 45 -24.46 5.61 -0.73
C ARG A 45 -23.52 4.41 -0.67
N ALA A 46 -23.73 3.49 0.27
CA ALA A 46 -23.05 2.20 0.33
C ALA A 46 -23.42 1.35 -0.90
N GLN A 47 -22.87 1.71 -2.05
CA GLN A 47 -22.82 0.84 -3.22
C GLN A 47 -22.07 -0.43 -2.82
N GLU A 48 -22.41 -1.54 -3.47
CA GLU A 48 -21.65 -2.80 -3.43
C GLU A 48 -20.24 -2.55 -4.00
N VAL A 49 -19.35 -1.97 -3.20
CA VAL A 49 -17.97 -1.70 -3.59
C VAL A 49 -17.17 -2.98 -3.44
N ASN A 50 -16.83 -3.60 -4.56
CA ASN A 50 -15.88 -4.71 -4.59
C ASN A 50 -14.45 -4.16 -4.54
N ALA A 51 -13.89 -4.11 -3.33
CA ALA A 51 -12.56 -3.55 -3.08
C ALA A 51 -11.44 -4.30 -3.82
N GLU A 52 -11.51 -5.64 -3.89
CA GLU A 52 -10.50 -6.47 -4.56
C GLU A 52 -10.40 -6.14 -6.06
N LYS A 53 -11.55 -6.02 -6.72
CA LYS A 53 -11.63 -5.71 -8.15
C LYS A 53 -11.10 -4.31 -8.45
N LEU A 54 -11.44 -3.34 -7.60
CA LEU A 54 -10.95 -1.97 -7.74
C LEU A 54 -9.44 -1.90 -7.54
N PHE A 55 -8.91 -2.58 -6.52
CA PHE A 55 -7.48 -2.64 -6.26
C PHE A 55 -6.70 -3.25 -7.43
N THR A 56 -7.22 -4.31 -8.04
CA THR A 56 -6.55 -5.03 -9.15
C THR A 56 -6.60 -4.27 -10.49
N SER A 57 -7.35 -3.18 -10.59
CA SER A 57 -7.46 -2.44 -11.84
C SER A 57 -6.13 -1.79 -12.25
N PRO A 58 -5.77 -1.81 -13.55
CA PRO A 58 -4.44 -1.36 -14.00
C PRO A 58 -4.22 0.14 -13.76
N GLU A 59 -5.26 0.96 -13.95
CA GLU A 59 -5.22 2.41 -13.68
C GLU A 59 -4.93 2.70 -12.21
N VAL A 60 -5.59 1.98 -11.29
CA VAL A 60 -5.36 2.12 -9.85
C VAL A 60 -3.94 1.66 -9.48
N GLN A 61 -3.49 0.53 -10.03
CA GLN A 61 -2.13 0.02 -9.78
C GLN A 61 -1.04 0.98 -10.26
N GLU A 62 -1.21 1.60 -11.43
CA GLU A 62 -0.28 2.61 -11.95
C GLU A 62 -0.21 3.83 -11.03
N LEU A 63 -1.38 4.35 -10.61
CA LEU A 63 -1.47 5.48 -9.68
C LEU A 63 -0.86 5.16 -8.32
N LEU A 64 -1.16 3.98 -7.75
CA LEU A 64 -0.61 3.54 -6.47
C LEU A 64 0.91 3.35 -6.54
N THR A 65 1.43 2.81 -7.65
CA THR A 65 2.88 2.67 -7.89
C THR A 65 3.55 4.04 -7.92
N LYS A 66 2.96 5.01 -8.64
CA LYS A 66 3.46 6.38 -8.67
C LYS A 66 3.45 7.04 -7.29
N LEU A 67 2.38 6.87 -6.52
CA LEU A 67 2.23 7.46 -5.18
C LEU A 67 3.18 6.83 -4.15
N THR A 68 3.57 5.58 -4.32
CA THR A 68 4.48 4.87 -3.40
C THR A 68 5.90 5.41 -3.46
N GLY A 69 6.33 5.88 -4.63
CA GLY A 69 7.70 6.30 -4.87
C GLY A 69 8.70 5.16 -4.69
N ALA A 70 10.00 5.48 -4.83
CA ALA A 70 11.06 4.51 -4.64
C ALA A 70 12.30 5.17 -4.02
N ASP A 71 12.37 5.22 -2.69
CA ASP A 71 13.61 5.55 -1.98
C ASP A 71 14.55 4.33 -1.92
N LEU A 72 15.46 4.26 -2.89
CA LEU A 72 16.45 3.19 -3.01
C LEU A 72 17.39 3.12 -1.80
N GLN A 73 17.82 4.25 -1.25
CA GLN A 73 18.96 4.30 -0.32
C GLN A 73 18.53 4.09 1.13
N ASN A 74 17.50 4.81 1.60
CA ASN A 74 17.19 4.81 3.03
C ASN A 74 16.13 3.77 3.41
N LYS A 75 15.32 3.34 2.44
CA LYS A 75 14.21 2.41 2.66
C LYS A 75 14.47 1.05 2.03
N ILE A 76 14.46 0.96 0.71
CA ILE A 76 14.44 -0.32 -0.01
C ILE A 76 15.71 -1.14 0.25
N PHE A 77 16.89 -0.54 0.03
CA PHE A 77 18.18 -1.20 0.24
C PHE A 77 18.85 -0.81 1.57
N ARG A 78 18.04 -0.51 2.59
CA ARG A 78 18.53 -0.21 3.93
C ARG A 78 19.37 -1.35 4.49
N SER A 79 20.47 -1.02 5.16
CA SER A 79 21.25 -1.99 5.92
C SER A 79 20.41 -2.64 7.03
N ARG A 80 20.23 -3.97 6.96
CA ARG A 80 19.51 -4.77 7.95
C ARG A 80 20.47 -5.63 8.76
N ARG A 81 20.15 -5.83 10.04
CA ARG A 81 20.87 -6.80 10.88
C ARG A 81 20.37 -8.20 10.53
N ILE A 82 21.20 -8.97 9.84
CA ILE A 82 20.90 -10.35 9.45
C ILE A 82 21.70 -11.28 10.37
N SER A 83 21.09 -12.38 10.81
CA SER A 83 21.75 -13.37 11.69
C SER A 83 22.91 -14.10 10.99
N THR A 84 22.79 -14.30 9.68
CA THR A 84 23.82 -14.90 8.82
C THR A 84 25.05 -13.98 8.71
N PRO A 85 26.28 -14.52 8.73
CA PRO A 85 27.49 -13.72 8.57
C PRO A 85 27.41 -12.89 7.30
N GLN A 86 27.54 -11.56 7.44
CA GLN A 86 27.55 -10.68 6.29
C GLN A 86 28.82 -10.96 5.48
N ASN A 87 28.65 -11.28 4.20
CA ASN A 87 29.78 -11.35 3.28
C ASN A 87 30.48 -9.98 3.25
N ARG A 88 31.82 -9.98 3.09
CA ARG A 88 32.60 -8.74 3.04
C ARG A 88 32.11 -7.86 1.89
N SER A 89 32.06 -6.55 2.10
CA SER A 89 31.70 -5.60 1.07
C SER A 89 32.67 -5.68 -0.11
N HIS A 90 32.15 -5.85 -1.32
CA HIS A 90 32.93 -5.86 -2.54
C HIS A 90 33.01 -4.44 -3.11
N TYR A 91 34.23 -3.95 -3.33
CA TYR A 91 34.47 -2.65 -3.96
C TYR A 91 34.89 -2.87 -5.41
N ALA A 92 34.30 -2.10 -6.33
CA ALA A 92 34.63 -2.15 -7.75
C ALA A 92 34.75 -0.72 -8.30
N LEU A 93 35.74 -0.51 -9.18
CA LEU A 93 35.86 0.74 -9.94
C LEU A 93 34.96 0.64 -11.18
N MET A 94 34.08 1.62 -11.35
CA MET A 94 33.10 1.66 -12.43
C MET A 94 33.28 2.92 -13.28
N THR A 95 32.97 2.80 -14.57
CA THR A 95 32.77 3.95 -15.46
C THR A 95 31.35 4.50 -15.28
N ASP A 96 31.10 5.74 -15.70
CA ASP A 96 29.77 6.37 -15.57
C ASP A 96 28.66 5.55 -16.24
N GLU A 97 28.91 5.02 -17.45
CA GLU A 97 27.96 4.12 -18.13
C GLU A 97 27.64 2.84 -17.33
N ARG A 98 28.63 2.29 -16.62
CA ARG A 98 28.42 1.10 -15.78
C ARG A 98 27.66 1.46 -14.51
N TRP A 99 27.89 2.65 -13.97
CA TRP A 99 27.16 3.17 -12.82
C TRP A 99 25.68 3.36 -13.15
N GLU A 100 25.37 3.99 -14.29
CA GLU A 100 23.98 4.20 -14.75
C GLU A 100 23.24 2.87 -14.94
N LYS A 101 23.85 1.90 -15.64
CA LYS A 101 23.27 0.55 -15.79
C LYS A 101 23.07 -0.17 -14.47
N THR A 102 23.96 0.05 -13.50
CA THR A 102 23.82 -0.52 -12.16
C THR A 102 22.63 0.11 -11.43
N MET A 103 22.45 1.42 -11.56
CA MET A 103 21.31 2.13 -11.00
C MET A 103 19.99 1.71 -11.63
N GLU A 104 19.94 1.52 -12.94
CA GLU A 104 18.77 0.99 -13.66
C GLU A 104 18.39 -0.40 -13.13
N ARG A 105 19.37 -1.32 -13.03
CA ARG A 105 19.15 -2.65 -12.44
C ARG A 105 18.66 -2.59 -11.00
N MET A 106 19.21 -1.66 -10.20
CA MET A 106 18.74 -1.45 -8.83
C MET A 106 17.30 -0.93 -8.78
N GLN A 107 16.88 -0.11 -9.75
CA GLN A 107 15.49 0.36 -9.86
C GLN A 107 14.55 -0.78 -10.25
N GLU A 108 14.94 -1.65 -11.18
CA GLU A 108 14.17 -2.85 -11.54
C GLU A 108 14.01 -3.81 -10.34
N GLU A 109 15.09 -4.07 -9.61
CA GLU A 109 15.05 -4.87 -8.38
C GLU A 109 14.17 -4.22 -7.31
N ALA A 110 14.24 -2.89 -7.17
CA ALA A 110 13.39 -2.13 -6.26
C ALA A 110 11.90 -2.27 -6.61
N GLN A 111 11.53 -2.21 -7.89
CA GLN A 111 10.15 -2.43 -8.34
C GLN A 111 9.66 -3.83 -7.97
N HIS A 112 10.52 -4.85 -8.06
CA HIS A 112 10.18 -6.21 -7.62
C HIS A 112 9.92 -6.27 -6.09
N PHE A 113 10.72 -5.56 -5.27
CA PHE A 113 10.50 -5.51 -3.83
C PHE A 113 9.23 -4.73 -3.43
N LEU A 114 8.84 -3.73 -4.23
CA LEU A 114 7.67 -2.88 -3.99
C LEU A 114 6.34 -3.46 -4.50
N GLN A 115 6.33 -4.68 -5.05
CA GLN A 115 5.09 -5.34 -5.45
C GLN A 115 4.10 -5.40 -4.28
N PHE A 116 2.90 -4.88 -4.51
CA PHE A 116 1.90 -4.79 -3.46
C PHE A 116 1.38 -6.16 -3.05
N ILE A 117 1.00 -6.25 -1.77
CA ILE A 117 0.26 -7.40 -1.27
C ILE A 117 -1.15 -7.35 -1.88
N PRO A 118 -1.64 -8.45 -2.47
CA PRO A 118 -3.00 -8.52 -2.98
C PRO A 118 -4.01 -8.10 -1.90
N LEU A 119 -5.04 -7.33 -2.27
CA LEU A 119 -6.11 -7.01 -1.34
C LEU A 119 -7.20 -8.10 -1.44
N LYS A 120 -7.53 -8.74 -0.31
CA LYS A 120 -8.61 -9.73 -0.22
C LYS A 120 -9.63 -9.38 0.86
N GLU A 121 -10.86 -9.83 0.68
CA GLU A 121 -11.89 -9.85 1.71
C GLU A 121 -11.65 -11.00 2.68
N PRO A 122 -12.04 -10.84 3.96
CA PRO A 122 -11.84 -11.89 4.95
C PRO A 122 -12.68 -13.12 4.63
N ARG A 123 -12.03 -14.27 4.62
CA ARG A 123 -12.68 -15.59 4.46
C ARG A 123 -13.71 -15.84 5.55
N VAL A 124 -14.73 -16.63 5.22
CA VAL A 124 -15.82 -16.97 6.14
C VAL A 124 -15.38 -18.11 7.05
N GLU A 125 -15.60 -17.99 8.35
CA GLU A 125 -15.23 -19.01 9.36
C GLU A 125 -16.27 -20.15 9.49
N THR A 126 -17.14 -20.32 8.49
CA THR A 126 -18.19 -21.33 8.53
C THR A 126 -17.63 -22.73 8.35
N THR A 127 -18.01 -23.63 9.24
CA THR A 127 -17.71 -25.06 9.14
C THR A 127 -18.92 -25.81 8.61
N GLU A 128 -18.69 -26.77 7.72
CA GLU A 128 -19.74 -27.64 7.20
C GLU A 128 -19.68 -28.98 7.91
N THR A 129 -20.83 -29.44 8.41
CA THR A 129 -20.93 -30.78 9.03
C THR A 129 -21.17 -31.81 7.94
N LEU A 130 -20.23 -32.74 7.79
CA LEU A 130 -20.29 -33.80 6.80
C LEU A 130 -21.17 -34.95 7.27
N ILE A 131 -20.96 -35.43 8.50
CA ILE A 131 -21.62 -36.62 9.06
C ILE A 131 -21.78 -36.45 10.57
N VAL A 132 -22.85 -36.98 11.16
CA VAL A 132 -23.06 -37.03 12.62
C VAL A 132 -23.27 -38.46 13.08
N ASP A 133 -22.27 -39.01 13.79
CA ASP A 133 -22.28 -40.39 14.27
C ASP A 133 -22.48 -40.41 15.79
N LYS A 134 -23.73 -40.59 16.25
CA LYS A 134 -24.07 -40.53 17.69
C LYS A 134 -23.49 -41.67 18.52
N GLU A 135 -23.13 -42.80 17.89
CA GLU A 135 -22.61 -43.99 18.57
C GLU A 135 -21.20 -43.79 19.12
N ILE A 136 -20.42 -42.89 18.52
CA ILE A 136 -19.05 -42.55 18.93
C ILE A 136 -19.00 -41.26 19.76
N ALA A 137 -20.15 -40.68 20.10
CA ALA A 137 -20.23 -39.50 20.95
C ALA A 137 -19.66 -39.82 22.35
N GLY A 138 -18.74 -38.98 22.83
CA GLY A 138 -18.07 -39.18 24.11
C GLY A 138 -17.02 -40.29 24.13
N PHE A 139 -16.55 -40.77 22.97
CA PHE A 139 -15.45 -41.74 22.89
C PHE A 139 -14.14 -41.22 23.50
N ASP A 140 -13.81 -39.95 23.27
CA ASP A 140 -12.65 -39.27 23.83
C ASP A 140 -13.01 -37.86 24.34
N LYS A 141 -12.14 -37.26 25.15
CA LYS A 141 -12.30 -35.89 25.67
C LYS A 141 -11.81 -34.81 24.70
N SER A 142 -10.98 -35.18 23.73
CA SER A 142 -10.43 -34.27 22.73
C SER A 142 -11.02 -34.50 21.34
N LYS A 143 -10.99 -33.46 20.52
CA LYS A 143 -11.29 -33.55 19.08
C LYS A 143 -10.12 -34.17 18.33
N PHE A 144 -10.42 -34.94 17.28
CA PHE A 144 -9.40 -35.48 16.36
C PHE A 144 -9.38 -34.65 15.08
N VAL A 145 -8.19 -34.27 14.62
CA VAL A 145 -8.00 -33.54 13.37
C VAL A 145 -7.31 -34.46 12.37
N PHE A 146 -7.97 -34.75 11.27
CA PHE A 146 -7.44 -35.55 10.18
C PHE A 146 -7.04 -34.62 9.03
N THR A 147 -5.79 -34.73 8.59
CA THR A 147 -5.22 -33.88 7.53
C THR A 147 -4.70 -34.78 6.42
N ASP A 148 -5.07 -34.46 5.17
CA ASP A 148 -4.47 -35.09 3.99
C ASP A 148 -3.06 -34.55 3.76
N ILE A 149 -2.08 -35.45 3.73
CA ILE A 149 -0.64 -35.16 3.54
C ILE A 149 -0.15 -35.52 2.13
N SER A 150 -1.05 -35.62 1.16
CA SER A 150 -0.72 -35.87 -0.24
C SER A 150 0.15 -34.74 -0.82
N PHE A 151 1.25 -35.11 -1.49
CA PHE A 151 2.23 -34.13 -1.97
C PHE A 151 1.70 -33.26 -3.13
N ASP A 152 0.83 -33.82 -3.97
CA ASP A 152 0.32 -33.14 -5.18
C ASP A 152 -0.78 -32.11 -4.91
N ALA A 153 -1.28 -32.02 -3.67
CA ALA A 153 -2.27 -31.02 -3.28
C ALA A 153 -1.61 -29.68 -2.94
N THR A 154 -2.23 -28.56 -3.34
CA THR A 154 -1.82 -27.22 -2.91
C THR A 154 -2.24 -26.98 -1.46
N ASP A 155 -1.60 -26.04 -0.76
CA ASP A 155 -1.95 -25.71 0.62
C ASP A 155 -3.45 -25.37 0.78
N GLN A 156 -4.08 -24.76 -0.23
CA GLN A 156 -5.50 -24.40 -0.23
C GLN A 156 -6.43 -25.59 -0.52
N ASP A 157 -6.02 -26.50 -1.41
CA ASP A 157 -6.85 -27.65 -1.82
C ASP A 157 -6.78 -28.83 -0.85
N ARG A 158 -5.88 -28.79 0.15
CA ARG A 158 -5.73 -29.84 1.15
C ARG A 158 -7.01 -30.00 1.97
N THR A 159 -7.47 -31.24 2.10
CA THR A 159 -8.63 -31.56 2.92
C THR A 159 -8.21 -31.73 4.39
N VAL A 160 -8.83 -30.95 5.27
CA VAL A 160 -8.68 -31.08 6.72
C VAL A 160 -10.07 -31.22 7.33
N VAL A 161 -10.29 -32.30 8.09
CA VAL A 161 -11.56 -32.59 8.75
C VAL A 161 -11.36 -32.78 10.24
N VAL A 162 -12.35 -32.35 11.01
CA VAL A 162 -12.32 -32.38 12.48
C VAL A 162 -13.46 -33.25 12.95
N ARG A 163 -13.13 -34.27 13.75
CA ARG A 163 -14.08 -35.07 14.50
C ARG A 163 -14.23 -34.48 15.90
N GLU A 164 -15.40 -33.94 16.17
CA GLU A 164 -15.75 -33.39 17.48
C GLU A 164 -16.13 -34.48 18.48
N VAL A 165 -16.09 -34.11 19.76
CA VAL A 165 -16.42 -34.99 20.90
C VAL A 165 -17.87 -35.50 20.82
N ASP A 166 -18.76 -34.72 20.22
CA ASP A 166 -20.18 -35.06 20.04
C ASP A 166 -20.42 -36.12 18.95
N GLY A 167 -19.35 -36.61 18.31
CA GLY A 167 -19.41 -37.59 17.20
C GLY A 167 -19.63 -36.96 15.82
N SER A 168 -19.70 -35.62 15.72
CA SER A 168 -19.83 -34.90 14.46
C SER A 168 -18.50 -34.81 13.70
N LEU A 169 -18.51 -35.12 12.40
CA LEU A 169 -17.42 -34.84 11.47
C LEU A 169 -17.73 -33.55 10.71
N ARG A 170 -16.89 -32.54 10.87
CA ARG A 170 -17.00 -31.28 10.14
C ARG A 170 -15.72 -30.96 9.36
N THR A 171 -15.82 -30.03 8.43
CA THR A 171 -14.65 -29.38 7.84
C THR A 171 -13.93 -28.54 8.89
N ALA A 172 -12.61 -28.40 8.75
CA ALA A 172 -11.81 -27.54 9.61
C ALA A 172 -12.19 -26.07 9.42
N THR A 173 -12.07 -25.29 10.50
CA THR A 173 -12.06 -23.83 10.37
C THR A 173 -10.82 -23.38 9.62
N PRO A 174 -10.83 -22.20 8.97
CA PRO A 174 -9.65 -21.73 8.23
C PRO A 174 -8.38 -21.61 9.09
N GLU A 175 -8.50 -21.22 10.37
CA GLU A 175 -7.37 -21.20 11.30
C GLU A 175 -6.85 -22.61 11.62
N GLU A 176 -7.75 -23.58 11.86
CA GLU A 176 -7.36 -24.98 12.10
C GLU A 176 -6.66 -25.58 10.87
N HIS A 177 -7.17 -25.28 9.68
CA HIS A 177 -6.62 -25.73 8.40
C HIS A 177 -5.20 -25.18 8.18
N ASP A 178 -5.03 -23.86 8.28
CA ASP A 178 -3.72 -23.21 8.16
C ASP A 178 -2.73 -23.73 9.20
N ARG A 179 -3.17 -23.89 10.45
CA ARG A 179 -2.33 -24.40 11.54
C ARG A 179 -1.90 -25.83 11.25
N MET A 180 -2.80 -26.70 10.78
CA MET A 180 -2.43 -28.08 10.47
C MET A 180 -1.50 -28.17 9.27
N ASN A 181 -1.72 -27.34 8.25
CA ASN A 181 -0.80 -27.24 7.12
C ASN A 181 0.61 -26.87 7.57
N ARG A 182 0.75 -25.93 8.52
CA ARG A 182 2.07 -25.54 9.08
C ARG A 182 2.74 -26.65 9.89
N VAL A 183 1.95 -27.50 10.56
CA VAL A 183 2.48 -28.64 11.34
C VAL A 183 3.08 -29.70 10.44
N TYR A 184 2.41 -30.04 9.33
CA TYR A 184 2.89 -31.09 8.42
C TYR A 184 3.86 -30.56 7.36
N TYR A 185 3.68 -29.32 6.91
CA TYR A 185 4.53 -28.65 5.94
C TYR A 185 5.22 -27.45 6.59
N GLU A 186 6.27 -27.76 7.35
CA GLU A 186 7.05 -26.75 8.05
C GLU A 186 7.70 -25.77 7.06
N LYS A 187 7.32 -24.50 7.19
CA LYS A 187 8.04 -23.38 6.59
C LYS A 187 8.97 -22.85 7.67
N SER A 188 10.29 -22.93 7.46
CA SER A 188 11.34 -22.55 8.44
C SER A 188 11.13 -21.19 9.13
N ASN A 189 10.40 -20.33 8.44
CA ASN A 189 10.22 -18.93 8.68
C ASN A 189 8.79 -18.62 9.20
N ARG A 190 7.89 -19.60 9.30
CA ARG A 190 6.51 -19.43 9.77
C ARG A 190 6.22 -20.43 10.89
N PRO A 191 6.24 -20.00 12.17
CA PRO A 191 5.95 -20.90 13.28
C PRO A 191 4.50 -21.39 13.26
N VAL A 192 4.23 -22.53 13.91
CA VAL A 192 2.87 -23.08 14.06
C VAL A 192 2.04 -22.23 15.02
N VAL A 193 2.65 -21.81 16.13
CA VAL A 193 2.02 -20.97 17.14
C VAL A 193 2.16 -19.51 16.74
N GLU A 194 1.09 -18.75 16.95
CA GLU A 194 1.06 -17.32 16.67
C GLU A 194 2.11 -16.58 17.49
N PRO A 195 2.97 -15.78 16.84
CA PRO A 195 3.94 -14.96 17.55
C PRO A 195 3.29 -14.00 18.53
N ALA A 196 3.88 -13.87 19.72
CA ALA A 196 3.36 -13.02 20.79
C ALA A 196 3.26 -11.53 20.41
N VAL A 197 3.96 -11.08 19.36
CA VAL A 197 3.92 -9.68 18.90
C VAL A 197 2.52 -9.25 18.45
N PHE A 198 1.70 -10.18 17.97
CA PHE A 198 0.36 -9.88 17.47
C PHE A 198 -0.68 -9.83 18.60
N SER A 199 -0.26 -10.15 19.83
CA SER A 199 -1.09 -10.10 21.03
C SER A 199 -0.71 -8.91 21.92
N ASP A 200 -1.68 -8.40 22.67
CA ASP A 200 -1.43 -7.41 23.71
C ASP A 200 -0.65 -8.06 24.88
N PRO A 201 0.32 -7.37 25.51
CA PRO A 201 0.65 -5.95 25.36
C PRO A 201 1.70 -5.63 24.26
N TYR A 202 2.31 -6.64 23.65
CA TYR A 202 3.45 -6.46 22.74
C TYR A 202 3.07 -5.73 21.45
N LEU A 203 1.84 -5.92 20.97
CA LEU A 203 1.32 -5.20 19.81
C LEU A 203 1.32 -3.69 20.06
N GLN A 204 0.76 -3.23 21.19
CA GLN A 204 0.74 -1.80 21.53
C GLN A 204 2.14 -1.22 21.67
N ASP A 205 3.04 -1.94 22.32
CA ASP A 205 4.43 -1.51 22.49
C ASP A 205 5.14 -1.33 21.13
N ALA A 206 4.95 -2.25 20.18
CA ALA A 206 5.48 -2.11 18.83
C ALA A 206 4.87 -0.91 18.07
N LEU A 207 3.56 -0.66 18.24
CA LEU A 207 2.88 0.51 17.67
C LEU A 207 3.38 1.83 18.28
N ASP A 208 3.66 1.85 19.58
CA ASP A 208 4.18 3.03 20.28
C ASP A 208 5.63 3.35 19.88
N ARG A 209 6.41 2.32 19.53
CA ARG A 209 7.77 2.47 18.97
C ARG A 209 7.81 2.84 17.48
N ASN A 210 6.65 3.03 16.83
CA ASN A 210 6.52 3.27 15.39
C ASN A 210 7.11 2.14 14.51
N GLU A 211 7.12 0.91 14.99
CA GLU A 211 7.62 -0.27 14.26
C GLU A 211 6.56 -0.86 13.30
N HIS A 212 5.84 0.01 12.59
CA HIS A 212 4.72 -0.37 11.72
C HIS A 212 5.15 -1.25 10.54
N GLU A 213 6.26 -0.91 9.87
CA GLU A 213 6.83 -1.70 8.78
C GLU A 213 7.15 -3.13 9.24
N PHE A 214 7.77 -3.27 10.42
CA PHE A 214 8.14 -4.56 10.99
C PHE A 214 6.91 -5.43 11.29
N LEU A 215 5.86 -4.86 11.90
CA LEU A 215 4.62 -5.57 12.17
C LEU A 215 3.96 -6.06 10.89
N MET A 216 3.88 -5.20 9.87
CA MET A 216 3.24 -5.53 8.60
C MET A 216 4.02 -6.56 7.79
N ASP A 217 5.35 -6.45 7.75
CA ASP A 217 6.22 -7.45 7.13
C ASP A 217 6.07 -8.82 7.78
N TRP A 218 6.06 -8.87 9.12
CA TRP A 218 5.92 -10.12 9.84
C TRP A 218 4.51 -10.69 9.73
N ALA A 219 3.49 -9.83 9.68
CA ALA A 219 2.10 -10.23 9.46
C ALA A 219 1.92 -10.92 8.10
N CYS A 220 2.46 -10.35 7.02
CA CYS A 220 2.41 -11.00 5.70
C CYS A 220 3.18 -12.31 5.63
N MET A 221 4.23 -12.42 6.44
CA MET A 221 5.01 -13.64 6.54
C MET A 221 4.25 -14.73 7.29
N TYR A 222 3.48 -14.38 8.32
CA TYR A 222 2.78 -15.33 9.19
C TYR A 222 1.35 -15.68 8.73
N PHE A 223 0.51 -14.67 8.50
CA PHE A 223 -0.88 -14.85 8.11
C PHE A 223 -1.04 -15.04 6.61
N GLU A 224 -2.19 -15.61 6.21
CA GLU A 224 -2.68 -15.51 4.84
C GLU A 224 -3.38 -14.17 4.63
N VAL A 225 -3.44 -13.74 3.38
CA VAL A 225 -3.91 -12.39 3.00
C VAL A 225 -5.42 -12.20 3.20
N ASP A 226 -6.18 -13.29 3.14
CA ASP A 226 -7.62 -13.37 3.39
C ASP A 226 -7.97 -13.69 4.85
N ASP A 227 -6.98 -13.81 5.74
CA ASP A 227 -7.22 -14.07 7.15
C ASP A 227 -7.86 -12.84 7.83
N PRO A 228 -8.98 -13.00 8.57
CA PRO A 228 -9.58 -11.89 9.31
C PRO A 228 -8.61 -11.22 10.31
N LYS A 229 -7.68 -11.97 10.92
CA LYS A 229 -6.66 -11.40 11.82
C LYS A 229 -5.69 -10.48 11.07
N PHE A 230 -5.25 -10.87 9.88
CA PHE A 230 -4.38 -10.06 9.03
C PHE A 230 -5.04 -8.73 8.66
N ILE A 231 -6.30 -8.78 8.25
CA ILE A 231 -7.06 -7.60 7.84
C ILE A 231 -7.33 -6.68 9.04
N SER A 232 -7.67 -7.25 10.20
CA SER A 232 -7.87 -6.48 11.43
C SER A 232 -6.59 -5.77 11.88
N LEU A 233 -5.46 -6.47 11.85
CA LEU A 233 -4.15 -5.91 12.18
C LEU A 233 -3.76 -4.79 11.21
N SER A 234 -3.93 -5.02 9.90
CA SER A 234 -3.63 -4.03 8.86
C SER A 234 -4.40 -2.72 9.09
N LYS A 235 -5.71 -2.79 9.35
CA LYS A 235 -6.52 -1.61 9.67
C LYS A 235 -6.04 -0.92 10.94
N THR A 236 -5.72 -1.68 11.98
CA THR A 236 -5.23 -1.12 13.25
C THR A 236 -3.94 -0.33 13.04
N VAL A 237 -3.01 -0.86 12.25
CA VAL A 237 -1.75 -0.18 11.89
C VAL A 237 -2.04 1.07 11.06
N TYR A 238 -2.92 0.98 10.06
CA TYR A 238 -3.28 2.12 9.20
C TYR A 238 -3.95 3.24 9.99
N ASP A 239 -4.95 2.91 10.82
CA ASP A 239 -5.66 3.88 11.65
C ASP A 239 -4.69 4.58 12.62
N ARG A 240 -3.71 3.85 13.17
CA ARG A 240 -2.65 4.42 14.00
C ARG A 240 -1.77 5.40 13.22
N ILE A 241 -1.34 5.05 12.01
CA ILE A 241 -0.55 5.93 11.13
C ILE A 241 -1.31 7.20 10.78
N ILE A 242 -2.61 7.07 10.48
CA ILE A 242 -3.48 8.20 10.16
C ILE A 242 -3.61 9.13 11.39
N ALA A 243 -3.81 8.56 12.58
CA ALA A 243 -3.92 9.31 13.82
C ALA A 243 -2.63 10.06 14.19
N THR A 244 -1.46 9.42 14.00
CA THR A 244 -0.15 10.03 14.29
C THR A 244 0.38 10.90 13.14
N LYS A 245 -0.25 10.81 11.95
CA LYS A 245 0.19 11.42 10.69
C LYS A 245 1.62 11.02 10.27
N ASN A 246 2.09 9.85 10.71
CA ASN A 246 3.44 9.35 10.46
C ASN A 246 3.51 8.46 9.21
N PHE A 247 3.26 9.06 8.03
CA PHE A 247 3.25 8.34 6.75
C PHE A 247 4.66 7.90 6.31
N ASP A 248 5.71 8.57 6.79
CA ASP A 248 7.12 8.24 6.53
C ASP A 248 7.50 6.82 6.95
N SER A 249 6.78 6.25 7.93
CA SER A 249 7.03 4.88 8.39
C SER A 249 6.86 3.87 7.25
N LEU A 250 5.76 3.98 6.48
CA LEU A 250 5.44 3.06 5.39
C LEU A 250 5.78 3.62 3.99
N TYR A 251 6.15 4.89 3.84
CA TYR A 251 6.54 5.44 2.54
C TYR A 251 7.70 4.67 1.91
N SER A 252 7.64 4.44 0.59
CA SER A 252 8.57 3.57 -0.17
C SER A 252 8.65 2.13 0.36
N THR A 253 7.53 1.58 0.85
CA THR A 253 7.38 0.15 1.17
C THR A 253 6.21 -0.45 0.39
N ARG A 254 6.19 -1.78 0.27
CA ARG A 254 5.11 -2.51 -0.41
C ARG A 254 3.73 -2.38 0.27
N HIS A 255 3.67 -1.91 1.52
CA HIS A 255 2.44 -1.71 2.27
C HIS A 255 1.82 -0.33 2.05
N PHE A 256 2.56 0.59 1.43
CA PHE A 256 2.09 1.96 1.23
C PHE A 256 0.91 2.00 0.26
N GLY A 257 0.97 1.26 -0.86
CA GLY A 257 -0.12 1.21 -1.83
C GLY A 257 -1.44 0.76 -1.20
N THR A 258 -1.41 -0.23 -0.31
CA THR A 258 -2.59 -0.70 0.42
C THR A 258 -3.11 0.32 1.43
N LEU A 259 -2.23 1.08 2.11
CA LEU A 259 -2.61 2.19 2.98
C LEU A 259 -3.29 3.33 2.19
N VAL A 260 -2.70 3.73 1.07
CA VAL A 260 -3.24 4.79 0.20
C VAL A 260 -4.61 4.39 -0.33
N PHE A 261 -4.75 3.15 -0.78
CA PHE A 261 -6.05 2.62 -1.22
C PHE A 261 -7.08 2.59 -0.09
N TYR A 262 -6.69 2.17 1.13
CA TYR A 262 -7.56 2.20 2.31
C TYR A 262 -8.03 3.61 2.68
N LEU A 263 -7.19 4.62 2.52
CA LEU A 263 -7.58 6.02 2.72
C LEU A 263 -8.56 6.51 1.64
N ALA A 264 -8.31 6.16 0.38
CA ALA A 264 -9.11 6.59 -0.75
C ALA A 264 -10.52 5.97 -0.73
N ILE A 265 -10.62 4.66 -0.46
CA ILE A 265 -11.92 3.96 -0.33
C ILE A 265 -12.73 4.45 0.90
N ASN A 266 -12.07 5.03 1.91
CA ASN A 266 -12.74 5.63 3.06
C ASN A 266 -12.94 7.15 2.91
N ASN A 267 -12.61 7.75 1.76
CA ASN A 267 -12.76 9.20 1.53
C ASN A 267 -12.05 10.07 2.59
N ASN A 268 -10.91 9.60 3.10
CA ASN A 268 -10.08 10.28 4.10
C ASN A 268 -8.71 10.67 3.52
N LEU A 269 -8.73 11.46 2.45
CA LEU A 269 -7.52 11.95 1.78
C LEU A 269 -6.77 13.10 2.47
N PRO A 270 -7.39 14.03 3.23
CA PRO A 270 -6.69 15.23 3.72
C PRO A 270 -5.38 14.97 4.48
N PRO A 271 -5.28 13.97 5.38
CA PRO A 271 -4.03 13.69 6.07
C PRO A 271 -2.87 13.35 5.11
N LEU A 272 -3.16 12.60 4.05
CA LEU A 272 -2.17 12.17 3.06
C LEU A 272 -1.85 13.29 2.05
N LEU A 273 -2.84 14.14 1.71
CA LEU A 273 -2.60 15.32 0.88
C LEU A 273 -1.64 16.30 1.55
N ASN A 274 -1.78 16.54 2.86
CA ASN A 274 -0.85 17.38 3.61
C ASN A 274 0.55 16.77 3.65
N PHE A 275 0.66 15.45 3.77
CA PHE A 275 1.95 14.76 3.73
C PHE A 275 2.70 15.05 2.43
N PHE A 276 2.06 14.85 1.27
CA PHE A 276 2.69 15.14 -0.03
C PHE A 276 2.90 16.64 -0.27
N ALA A 277 2.01 17.50 0.22
CA ALA A 277 2.19 18.96 0.13
C ALA A 277 3.40 19.44 0.95
N ASN A 278 3.62 18.87 2.13
CA ASN A 278 4.79 19.16 2.97
C ASN A 278 6.11 18.69 2.32
N LEU A 279 6.05 17.66 1.45
CA LEU A 279 7.17 17.24 0.60
C LEU A 279 7.35 18.10 -0.66
N GLY A 280 6.44 19.03 -0.94
CA GLY A 280 6.45 19.84 -2.18
C GLY A 280 6.07 19.03 -3.43
N GLN A 281 5.42 17.88 -3.26
CA GLN A 281 5.08 16.91 -4.30
C GLN A 281 3.65 17.13 -4.82
N LEU A 282 3.47 18.17 -5.64
CA LEU A 282 2.16 18.52 -6.21
C LEU A 282 1.62 17.48 -7.21
N SER A 283 2.52 16.80 -7.93
CA SER A 283 2.12 15.81 -8.94
C SER A 283 1.48 14.57 -8.31
N GLU A 284 1.95 14.21 -7.12
CA GLU A 284 1.52 13.12 -6.27
C GLU A 284 0.18 13.47 -5.63
N CYS A 285 0.05 14.71 -5.12
CA CYS A 285 -1.23 15.24 -4.64
C CYS A 285 -2.33 15.17 -5.73
N ALA A 286 -2.01 15.56 -6.97
CA ALA A 286 -2.95 15.45 -8.09
C ALA A 286 -3.26 14.00 -8.47
N SER A 287 -2.24 13.12 -8.47
CA SER A 287 -2.42 11.67 -8.67
C SER A 287 -3.33 11.03 -7.61
N LEU A 288 -3.28 11.51 -6.36
CA LEU A 288 -4.17 11.04 -5.30
C LEU A 288 -5.64 11.46 -5.53
N VAL A 289 -5.86 12.67 -6.03
CA VAL A 289 -7.21 13.12 -6.43
C VAL A 289 -7.72 12.32 -7.64
N ARG A 290 -6.84 12.02 -8.62
CA ARG A 290 -7.16 11.14 -9.75
C ARG A 290 -7.54 9.73 -9.27
N LEU A 291 -6.81 9.18 -8.29
CA LEU A 291 -7.12 7.88 -7.69
C LEU A 291 -8.54 7.88 -7.08
N GLN A 292 -8.88 8.89 -6.29
CA GLN A 292 -10.22 9.00 -5.70
C GLN A 292 -11.33 9.08 -6.77
N LYS A 293 -11.06 9.76 -7.89
CA LYS A 293 -11.99 9.84 -9.03
C LYS A 293 -12.15 8.50 -9.75
N SER A 294 -11.07 7.72 -9.88
CA SER A 294 -11.13 6.36 -10.44
C SER A 294 -11.95 5.42 -9.55
N LEU A 295 -11.85 5.55 -8.22
CA LEU A 295 -12.65 4.77 -7.27
C LEU A 295 -14.13 5.20 -7.22
N TYR A 296 -14.41 6.49 -7.40
CA TYR A 296 -15.77 7.04 -7.39
C TYR A 296 -16.05 7.86 -8.66
N PRO A 297 -16.47 7.20 -9.76
CA PRO A 297 -16.74 7.87 -11.04
C PRO A 297 -17.79 8.99 -10.94
N ASP A 298 -18.82 8.80 -10.09
CA ASP A 298 -19.92 9.76 -9.88
C ASP A 298 -19.53 10.97 -8.99
N TRP A 299 -18.25 11.09 -8.64
CA TRP A 299 -17.78 12.20 -7.84
C TRP A 299 -17.83 13.52 -8.63
N ARG A 300 -18.23 14.60 -7.96
CA ARG A 300 -18.55 15.91 -8.56
C ARG A 300 -17.36 16.63 -9.21
N LEU A 301 -16.13 16.14 -9.00
CA LEU A 301 -14.95 16.64 -9.71
C LEU A 301 -14.91 16.07 -11.13
N ALA A 302 -14.98 16.96 -12.12
CA ALA A 302 -14.61 16.64 -13.49
C ALA A 302 -13.11 16.91 -13.64
N ILE A 303 -12.35 15.90 -14.05
CA ILE A 303 -10.92 16.02 -14.33
C ILE A 303 -10.76 15.88 -15.84
N GLY A 304 -10.34 16.96 -16.51
CA GLY A 304 -9.95 16.92 -17.91
C GLY A 304 -8.57 16.28 -18.09
N SER A 305 -8.34 15.62 -19.22
CA SER A 305 -7.05 15.00 -19.56
C SER A 305 -5.89 16.00 -19.66
N TYR A 306 -6.19 17.29 -19.84
CA TYR A 306 -5.20 18.38 -19.98
C TYR A 306 -5.18 19.33 -18.78
N ASP A 307 -5.86 18.97 -17.68
CA ASP A 307 -5.85 19.83 -16.49
C ASP A 307 -4.49 19.76 -15.79
N SER A 308 -3.92 20.95 -15.50
CA SER A 308 -2.70 21.07 -14.70
C SER A 308 -2.93 20.50 -13.29
N ASP A 309 -1.90 19.87 -12.71
CA ASP A 309 -1.95 19.28 -11.36
C ASP A 309 -2.41 20.29 -10.29
N PHE A 310 -1.99 21.55 -10.41
CA PHE A 310 -2.43 22.65 -9.56
C PHE A 310 -3.94 22.90 -9.62
N LYS A 311 -4.50 22.97 -10.83
CA LYS A 311 -5.94 23.17 -11.05
C LYS A 311 -6.76 22.04 -10.42
N ILE A 312 -6.32 20.79 -10.59
CA ILE A 312 -6.99 19.60 -10.02
C ILE A 312 -7.06 19.72 -8.50
N LEU A 313 -5.96 20.13 -7.86
CA LEU A 313 -5.91 20.34 -6.41
C LEU A 313 -6.80 21.50 -5.97
N GLN A 314 -6.73 22.63 -6.68
CA GLN A 314 -7.54 23.80 -6.37
C GLN A 314 -9.05 23.47 -6.45
N ASP A 315 -9.46 22.72 -7.46
CA ASP A 315 -10.83 22.28 -7.63
C ASP A 315 -11.25 21.30 -6.52
N TYR A 316 -10.35 20.39 -6.12
CA TYR A 316 -10.58 19.51 -4.97
C TYR A 316 -10.80 20.30 -3.66
N VAL A 317 -9.96 21.29 -3.36
CA VAL A 317 -10.06 22.12 -2.15
C VAL A 317 -11.35 22.95 -2.17
N LYS A 318 -11.71 23.52 -3.33
CA LYS A 318 -12.97 24.28 -3.49
C LYS A 318 -14.21 23.42 -3.26
N GLN A 319 -14.19 22.16 -3.69
CA GLN A 319 -15.34 21.26 -3.54
C GLN A 319 -15.43 20.65 -2.13
N ASN A 320 -14.30 20.44 -1.45
CA ASN A 320 -14.24 19.83 -0.12
C ASN A 320 -14.01 20.87 0.99
N THR A 321 -14.85 21.90 1.03
CA THR A 321 -14.78 22.96 2.06
C THR A 321 -14.87 22.44 3.49
N ARG A 322 -15.46 21.25 3.70
CA ARG A 322 -15.50 20.55 5.00
C ARG A 322 -14.11 20.27 5.59
N PHE A 323 -13.11 20.06 4.75
CA PHE A 323 -11.73 19.78 5.17
C PHE A 323 -10.82 21.01 5.10
N LYS A 324 -11.38 22.21 4.94
CA LYS A 324 -10.58 23.44 4.76
C LYS A 324 -9.64 23.74 5.92
N GLN A 325 -10.00 23.35 7.14
CA GLN A 325 -9.13 23.49 8.32
C GLN A 325 -7.98 22.47 8.34
N GLU A 326 -8.22 21.27 7.77
CA GLU A 326 -7.22 20.21 7.69
C GLU A 326 -6.28 20.40 6.50
N LEU A 327 -6.75 20.94 5.37
CA LEU A 327 -6.00 21.18 4.13
C LEU A 327 -5.19 22.49 4.13
N GLY A 328 -4.88 23.04 5.31
CA GLY A 328 -4.17 24.32 5.44
C GLY A 328 -2.81 24.34 4.76
N ASP A 329 -2.07 23.23 4.85
CA ASP A 329 -0.73 23.09 4.26
C ASP A 329 -0.80 23.11 2.73
N VAL A 330 -1.76 22.37 2.13
CA VAL A 330 -2.00 22.31 0.68
C VAL A 330 -2.39 23.68 0.11
N ALA A 331 -3.19 24.46 0.85
CA ALA A 331 -3.60 25.80 0.42
C ALA A 331 -2.48 26.85 0.55
N SER A 332 -1.43 26.56 1.34
CA SER A 332 -0.28 27.45 1.52
C SER A 332 0.83 27.25 0.48
N THR A 333 0.85 26.09 -0.20
CA THR A 333 1.80 25.79 -1.29
C THR A 333 1.67 26.76 -2.47
N ASP A 334 0.55 27.49 -2.57
CA ASP A 334 0.22 28.52 -3.57
C ASP A 334 1.24 29.69 -3.69
N GLN A 335 2.21 29.84 -2.77
CA GLN A 335 3.22 30.93 -2.84
C GLN A 335 4.68 30.48 -2.85
N SER A 336 4.97 29.20 -2.58
CA SER A 336 6.34 28.74 -2.31
C SER A 336 7.07 28.12 -3.51
N ASP A 337 6.41 27.77 -4.61
CA ASP A 337 7.08 27.05 -5.70
C ASP A 337 8.15 27.88 -6.43
N VAL A 338 8.02 29.21 -6.44
CA VAL A 338 9.10 30.07 -6.94
C VAL A 338 10.27 30.13 -5.94
N TYR A 339 9.98 30.18 -4.64
CA TYR A 339 10.99 30.35 -3.57
C TYR A 339 11.69 29.04 -3.17
N GLY A 340 11.02 27.89 -3.21
CA GLY A 340 11.53 26.57 -2.85
C GLY A 340 12.48 26.01 -3.90
N ILE A 341 12.13 26.18 -5.18
CA ILE A 341 13.01 25.88 -6.33
C ILE A 341 14.27 26.76 -6.25
N LEU A 342 14.12 28.07 -5.97
CA LEU A 342 15.25 28.98 -5.77
C LEU A 342 16.13 28.59 -4.57
N LYS A 343 15.55 28.16 -3.43
CA LYS A 343 16.31 27.73 -2.25
C LYS A 343 17.14 26.47 -2.51
N GLY A 344 16.60 25.49 -3.23
CA GLY A 344 17.30 24.26 -3.60
C GLY A 344 18.45 24.50 -4.58
N VAL A 345 18.26 25.38 -5.55
CA VAL A 345 19.29 25.77 -6.53
C VAL A 345 20.40 26.62 -5.91
N ILE A 346 20.07 27.54 -4.99
CA ILE A 346 21.04 28.40 -4.30
C ILE A 346 21.90 27.59 -3.31
N SER A 347 21.28 26.66 -2.57
CA SER A 347 22.01 25.83 -1.59
C SER A 347 22.98 24.83 -2.22
N THR A 348 22.77 24.43 -3.47
CA THR A 348 23.62 23.46 -4.18
C THR A 348 24.75 24.12 -4.98
N LYS A 349 24.62 25.40 -5.36
CA LYS A 349 25.63 26.09 -6.17
C LYS A 349 26.43 27.21 -5.47
N LEU A 350 25.97 27.78 -4.35
CA LEU A 350 26.65 28.89 -3.66
C LEU A 350 26.55 28.77 -2.12
N PRO A 351 27.44 28.01 -1.46
CA PRO A 351 27.35 27.75 -0.01
C PRO A 351 27.74 28.93 0.90
N THR A 352 28.17 30.07 0.35
CA THR A 352 28.82 31.15 1.13
C THR A 352 28.00 32.42 1.36
N LEU A 353 26.74 32.52 0.91
CA LEU A 353 25.95 33.73 1.08
C LEU A 353 24.78 33.53 2.06
N ARG A 354 24.96 33.99 3.30
CA ARG A 354 23.86 34.18 4.27
C ARG A 354 23.17 35.50 4.00
N PHE A 355 21.93 35.48 3.53
CA PHE A 355 21.10 36.68 3.43
C PHE A 355 19.99 36.67 4.48
N ASN A 356 19.94 37.74 5.28
CA ASN A 356 18.86 38.08 6.20
C ASN A 356 18.14 39.31 5.60
N VAL A 357 17.07 39.14 4.83
CA VAL A 357 16.16 40.25 4.50
C VAL A 357 14.74 39.74 4.22
N THR A 358 13.76 40.39 4.85
CA THR A 358 12.34 40.36 4.47
C THR A 358 12.16 41.25 3.23
N MET A 359 12.00 40.67 2.04
CA MET A 359 11.76 41.41 0.79
C MET A 359 10.47 40.94 0.10
N THR A 360 9.79 41.85 -0.58
CA THR A 360 8.57 41.59 -1.37
C THR A 360 8.93 41.05 -2.77
N LEU A 361 7.96 40.38 -3.41
CA LEU A 361 8.10 39.67 -4.69
C LEU A 361 8.72 40.49 -5.83
N ASP A 362 8.44 41.79 -5.90
CA ASP A 362 8.95 42.67 -6.97
C ASP A 362 10.45 42.94 -6.83
N ASP A 363 10.97 43.01 -5.61
CA ASP A 363 12.38 43.32 -5.37
C ASP A 363 13.29 42.12 -5.64
N CYS A 364 12.81 40.90 -5.41
CA CYS A 364 13.57 39.67 -5.67
C CYS A 364 13.77 39.42 -7.16
N PHE A 365 12.79 39.78 -8.01
CA PHE A 365 12.88 39.58 -9.45
C PHE A 365 13.89 40.52 -10.11
N CYS A 366 13.93 41.79 -9.66
CA CYS A 366 14.95 42.75 -10.09
C CYS A 366 16.37 42.30 -9.68
N PHE A 367 16.54 41.77 -8.46
CA PHE A 367 17.84 41.35 -7.96
C PHE A 367 18.39 40.11 -8.68
N LEU A 368 17.53 39.13 -9.01
CA LEU A 368 17.91 37.93 -9.77
C LEU A 368 18.27 38.26 -11.22
N CYS A 369 17.53 39.17 -11.88
CA CYS A 369 17.90 39.65 -13.21
C CYS A 369 19.26 40.37 -13.20
N GLN A 370 19.53 41.21 -12.19
CA GLN A 370 20.82 41.91 -12.06
C GLN A 370 21.98 40.95 -11.76
N ALA A 371 21.77 39.96 -10.89
CA ALA A 371 22.78 38.96 -10.56
C ALA A 371 23.11 38.05 -11.76
N TYR A 372 22.10 37.70 -12.57
CA TYR A 372 22.29 36.86 -13.77
C TYR A 372 22.95 37.65 -14.91
N LEU A 373 22.61 38.93 -15.10
CA LEU A 373 23.31 39.81 -16.04
C LEU A 373 24.78 40.00 -15.66
N HIS A 374 25.09 40.16 -14.37
CA HIS A 374 26.48 40.22 -13.90
C HIS A 374 27.23 38.89 -14.04
N ALA A 375 26.56 37.75 -13.79
CA ALA A 375 27.16 36.42 -13.94
C ALA A 375 27.37 36.01 -15.41
N SER A 376 26.46 36.39 -16.30
CA SER A 376 26.57 36.16 -17.75
C SER A 376 27.71 36.99 -18.37
N TRP A 377 27.91 38.22 -17.90
CA TRP A 377 29.06 39.05 -18.30
C TRP A 377 30.41 38.50 -17.78
N ALA A 378 30.41 37.83 -16.62
CA ALA A 378 31.61 37.24 -16.03
C ALA A 378 31.99 35.86 -16.61
N LEU A 379 31.04 35.10 -17.18
CA LEU A 379 31.24 33.72 -17.62
C LEU A 379 31.24 33.53 -19.14
N ASN A 380 30.93 34.56 -19.95
CA ASN A 380 30.98 34.52 -21.41
C ASN A 380 30.23 33.31 -22.04
N VAL A 381 29.11 32.92 -21.42
CA VAL A 381 28.23 31.84 -21.90
C VAL A 381 27.12 32.46 -22.75
N ASN A 382 27.09 32.08 -24.02
CA ASN A 382 26.22 32.66 -25.05
C ASN A 382 25.04 31.70 -25.33
N ASP A 383 24.18 31.50 -24.33
CA ASP A 383 22.99 30.63 -24.49
C ASP A 383 21.81 31.45 -25.03
N GLY A 384 21.71 31.53 -26.36
CA GLY A 384 20.70 32.32 -27.08
C GLY A 384 19.25 31.86 -26.87
N HIS A 385 19.03 30.63 -26.41
CA HIS A 385 17.68 30.06 -26.28
C HIS A 385 16.86 30.66 -25.12
N ILE A 386 17.53 31.12 -24.05
CA ILE A 386 16.88 31.68 -22.85
C ILE A 386 16.62 33.19 -23.02
N LEU A 387 17.47 33.87 -23.80
CA LEU A 387 17.28 35.30 -24.13
C LEU A 387 16.05 35.54 -25.01
N ASP A 388 15.70 34.58 -25.87
CA ASP A 388 14.50 34.65 -26.71
C ASP A 388 13.20 34.40 -25.92
N GLU A 389 13.21 33.53 -24.89
CA GLU A 389 12.07 33.38 -23.99
C GLU A 389 11.82 34.63 -23.14
N LEU A 390 12.90 35.29 -22.67
CA LEU A 390 12.79 36.56 -21.93
C LEU A 390 12.29 37.72 -22.81
N ARG A 391 12.68 37.76 -24.10
CA ARG A 391 12.16 38.75 -25.06
C ARG A 391 10.68 38.57 -25.36
N ASN A 392 10.23 37.32 -25.50
CA ASN A 392 8.83 37.00 -25.75
C ASN A 392 7.93 37.39 -24.56
N PHE A 393 8.45 37.36 -23.33
CA PHE A 393 7.71 37.83 -22.15
C PHE A 393 7.61 39.35 -22.05
N THR A 394 8.63 40.11 -22.47
CA THR A 394 8.57 41.58 -22.49
C THR A 394 7.60 42.14 -23.54
N LEU A 395 7.32 41.40 -24.62
CA LEU A 395 6.37 41.82 -25.66
C LEU A 395 4.91 41.65 -25.25
N PHE A 396 4.59 40.85 -24.24
CA PHE A 396 3.23 40.67 -23.72
C PHE A 396 2.77 41.78 -22.78
N ARG A 397 3.59 42.82 -22.56
CA ARG A 397 3.36 43.86 -21.55
C ARG A 397 3.44 45.30 -22.06
N ASN A 398 3.13 45.52 -23.35
CA ASN A 398 2.83 46.85 -23.89
C ASN A 398 1.34 46.99 -24.21
#